data_AF-A0A1M2ZB64-F1
#
_entry.id   AF-A0A1M2ZB64-F1
#
_cell.length_a   1.000
_cell.length_b   1.000
_cell.length_c   1.000
_cell.angle_alpha   90.00
_cell.angle_beta   90.00
_cell.angle_gamma   90.00
#
_symmetry.space_group_name_H-M   'P 1'
#
loop_
_entity.id
_entity.type
_entity.pdbx_description
1 polymer ?
#
loop_
_entity_poly.entity_id
_entity_poly.type
_entity_poly.pdbx_seq_one_letter_code
_entity_poly.pdbx_strand_id
1 'polypeptide(L)' 'MPDKKMGRPVSDNPKDRMIKIRMDAEMMEMLDECSTELELNRSEVVRKGIKKIHDELDEK' A
#
# COMPACT_ATOMS: atom_id res chain seq x y z
N MET A 1 -30.21 -28.98 -12.02
CA MET A 1 -29.70 -27.62 -12.31
C MET A 1 -28.21 -27.67 -12.00
N PRO A 2 -27.30 -27.56 -12.96
CA PRO A 2 -25.89 -27.84 -12.73
C PRO A 2 -25.26 -26.76 -11.85
N ASP A 3 -24.65 -27.21 -10.76
CA ASP A 3 -23.92 -26.38 -9.81
C ASP A 3 -22.92 -25.48 -10.53
N LYS A 4 -23.10 -24.18 -10.35
CA LYS A 4 -22.29 -23.13 -10.97
C LYS A 4 -20.85 -23.33 -10.51
N LYS A 5 -19.95 -23.65 -11.45
CA LYS A 5 -18.51 -23.78 -11.17
C LYS A 5 -18.03 -22.51 -10.49
N MET A 6 -17.86 -22.57 -9.17
CA MET A 6 -17.31 -21.48 -8.36
C MET A 6 -15.83 -21.38 -8.72
N GLY A 7 -15.51 -20.61 -9.75
CA GLY A 7 -14.15 -20.14 -9.99
C GLY A 7 -13.68 -19.23 -8.85
N ARG A 8 -12.38 -18.90 -8.83
CA ARG A 8 -11.68 -18.12 -7.80
C ARG A 8 -12.62 -17.08 -7.15
N PRO A 9 -12.85 -17.13 -5.83
CA PRO A 9 -13.78 -16.21 -5.17
C PRO A 9 -13.45 -14.79 -5.59
N VAL A 10 -14.48 -14.06 -6.04
CA VAL A 10 -14.36 -12.67 -6.45
C VAL A 10 -13.88 -11.93 -5.22
N SER A 11 -12.59 -11.60 -5.18
CA SER A 11 -12.03 -10.86 -4.06
C SER A 11 -12.57 -9.44 -4.17
N ASP A 12 -13.37 -9.01 -3.20
CA ASP A 12 -14.04 -7.69 -3.18
C ASP A 12 -13.07 -6.49 -3.17
N ASN A 13 -11.78 -6.73 -2.96
CA ASN A 13 -10.78 -5.66 -2.97
C ASN A 13 -9.51 -6.12 -3.71
N PRO A 14 -9.56 -6.20 -5.06
CA PRO A 14 -8.34 -6.38 -5.82
C PRO A 14 -7.45 -5.16 -5.53
N LYS A 15 -6.23 -5.42 -5.01
CA LYS A 15 -5.18 -4.40 -4.83
C LYS A 15 -4.67 -3.95 -6.20
N ASP A 16 -5.57 -3.40 -7.01
CA ASP A 16 -5.40 -3.23 -8.46
C ASP A 16 -4.74 -1.89 -8.82
N ARG A 17 -4.75 -0.93 -7.88
CA ARG A 17 -4.20 0.40 -8.14
C ARG A 17 -2.69 0.42 -7.87
N MET A 18 -1.92 0.26 -8.95
CA MET A 18 -0.50 0.58 -8.96
C MET A 18 -0.31 2.10 -9.05
N ILE A 19 0.32 2.68 -8.04
CA ILE A 19 0.72 4.08 -8.04
C ILE A 19 2.17 4.16 -8.52
N LYS A 20 2.41 4.84 -9.64
CA LYS A 20 3.77 5.17 -10.12
C LYS A 20 4.07 6.62 -9.74
N ILE A 21 4.87 6.82 -8.70
CA ILE A 21 5.35 8.14 -8.28
C ILE A 21 6.81 8.26 -8.70
N ARG A 22 7.19 9.43 -9.25
CA ARG A 22 8.60 9.81 -9.34
C ARG A 22 9.01 10.38 -7.99
N MET A 23 10.04 9.79 -7.41
CA MET A 23 10.63 10.23 -6.15
C MET A 23 12.09 10.59 -6.42
N ASP A 24 12.57 11.61 -5.73
CA ASP A 24 13.99 11.96 -5.70
C ASP A 24 14.81 10.90 -4.98
N ALA A 25 16.12 10.88 -5.20
CA ALA A 25 17.03 9.88 -4.62
C ALA A 25 16.97 9.89 -3.08
N GLU A 26 16.94 11.09 -2.48
CA GLU A 26 16.83 11.28 -1.03
C GLU A 26 15.55 10.65 -0.45
N MET A 27 14.45 10.71 -1.20
CA MET A 27 13.17 10.11 -0.81
C MET A 27 13.19 8.58 -0.93
N MET A 28 14.00 8.02 -1.84
CA MET A 28 14.25 6.58 -1.87
C MET A 28 15.10 6.13 -0.69
N GLU A 29 16.13 6.89 -0.32
CA GLU A 29 16.97 6.59 0.85
C GLU A 29 16.15 6.63 2.14
N MET A 30 15.37 7.70 2.36
CA MET A 30 14.45 7.78 3.50
C MET A 30 13.44 6.63 3.54
N LEU A 31 12.96 6.17 2.38
CA LEU A 31 12.08 5.00 2.30
C LEU A 31 12.78 3.70 2.67
N ASP A 32 14.03 3.50 2.24
CA ASP A 32 14.84 2.33 2.59
C ASP A 32 15.24 2.33 4.08
N GLU A 33 15.55 3.50 4.64
CA GLU A 33 15.77 3.68 6.08
C GLU A 33 14.52 3.33 6.87
N CYS A 34 13.37 3.92 6.53
CA CYS A 34 12.08 3.59 7.16
C CYS A 34 11.73 2.11 7.01
N SER A 35 12.03 1.50 5.86
CA SER A 35 11.79 0.07 5.59
C SER A 35 12.65 -0.82 6.48
N THR A 36 13.90 -0.41 6.71
CA THR A 36 14.86 -1.12 7.57
C THR A 36 14.50 -0.98 9.05
N GLU A 37 14.19 0.23 9.52
CA GLU A 37 13.83 0.49 10.92
C GLU A 37 12.49 -0.15 11.31
N LEU A 38 11.52 -0.17 10.38
CA LEU A 38 10.19 -0.75 10.64
C LEU A 38 10.11 -2.24 10.32
N GLU A 39 11.13 -2.83 9.68
CA GLU A 39 11.13 -4.20 9.13
C GLU A 39 9.91 -4.49 8.22
N LEU A 40 9.45 -3.48 7.48
CA LEU A 40 8.29 -3.58 6.59
C LEU A 40 8.71 -3.47 5.15
N ASN A 41 7.92 -4.08 4.26
CA ASN A 41 8.10 -3.87 2.83
C ASN A 41 7.92 -2.39 2.47
N ARG A 42 8.69 -1.90 1.48
CA ARG A 42 8.56 -0.54 0.93
C ARG A 42 7.10 -0.15 0.64
N SER A 43 6.31 -1.09 0.11
CA SER A 43 4.87 -0.89 -0.15
C SER A 43 4.03 -0.68 1.12
N GLU A 44 4.39 -1.31 2.24
CA GLU A 44 3.70 -1.14 3.51
C GLU A 44 4.10 0.16 4.22
N VAL A 45 5.37 0.55 4.12
CA VAL A 45 5.84 1.86 4.60
C VAL A 45 5.05 2.98 3.93
N VAL A 46 4.91 2.94 2.59
CA VAL A 46 4.12 3.93 1.84
C VAL A 46 2.65 3.93 2.28
N ARG A 47 2.03 2.77 2.49
CA ARG A 47 0.64 2.68 2.98
C ARG A 47 0.49 3.25 4.38
N LYS A 48 1.41 2.95 5.29
CA LYS A 48 1.42 3.51 6.65
C LYS A 48 1.62 5.02 6.62
N GLY A 49 2.52 5.53 5.76
CA GLY A 49 2.74 6.96 5.58
C GLY A 49 1.49 7.68 5.11
N ILE A 50 0.82 7.17 4.06
CA ILE A 50 -0.45 7.73 3.57
C ILE A 50 -1.51 7.72 4.67
N LYS A 51 -1.61 6.62 5.43
CA LYS A 51 -2.60 6.52 6.52
C LYS A 51 -2.33 7.52 7.64
N LYS A 52 -1.07 7.68 8.07
CA LYS A 52 -0.68 8.67 9.09
C LYS A 52 -1.02 10.08 8.65
N ILE A 53 -0.65 10.47 7.43
CA ILE A 53 -0.94 11.80 6.88
C ILE A 53 -2.46 12.01 6.78
N HIS A 54 -3.23 10.97 6.42
CA HIS A 54 -4.68 11.05 6.36
C HIS A 54 -5.31 11.21 7.76
N ASP A 55 -4.86 10.46 8.76
CA ASP A 55 -5.27 10.62 10.17
C ASP A 55 -4.95 12.05 10.65
N GLU A 56 -3.74 12.56 10.38
CA GLU A 56 -3.34 13.93 10.74
C GLU A 56 -4.15 15.01 10.01
N LEU A 57 -4.68 14.72 8.81
CA LEU A 57 -5.54 15.61 8.05
C LEU A 57 -7.01 15.58 8.52
N ASP A 58 -7.50 14.42 8.97
CA ASP A 58 -8.85 14.25 9.54
C ASP A 58 -8.97 14.85 10.94
N GLU A 59 -7.88 14.96 11.70
CA GLU A 59 -7.86 15.62 13.02
C GLU A 59 -7.93 17.17 12.95
N LYS A 60 -8.29 17.73 11.78
CA LYS A 60 -8.35 19.17 11.53
C LYS A 60 -9.73 19.67 11.15
#